data_AF-A0A6N7I3N1-F1
#
_entry.id   AF-A0A6N7I3N1-F1
#
_cell.length_a   1.000
_cell.length_b   1.000
_cell.length_c   1.000
_cell.angle_alpha   90.00
_cell.angle_beta   90.00
_cell.angle_gamma   90.00
#
_symmetry.space_group_name_H-M   'P 1'
#
loop_
_entity.id
_entity.type
_entity.pdbx_description
1 polymer ?
#
loop_
_entity_poly.entity_id
_entity_poly.type
_entity_poly.pdbx_seq_one_letter_code
_entity_poly.pdbx_strand_id
1 'polypeptide(L)'
;MGITYCGVYADAINTDDHEGYAARILPDGTETGTWTYATREFIGYRAHCDCGWRGQHHYPATEQGEQLADDEWDHHHLRPLLETEARRHTVPATVLLAFSRELRESLTYTTDAQGDRVLTERTAGVLDAASRLDNLLDDLSREVTSKHQPPNRRRRAPGRSMPCEY
;
A
#
# COMPACT_ATOMS: atom_id res chain seq x y z
N MET A 1 -22.60 -9.67 -3.07
CA MET A 1 -21.42 -10.23 -3.76
C MET A 1 -20.25 -9.74 -2.93
N GLY A 2 -19.33 -10.61 -2.52
CA GLY A 2 -18.21 -10.16 -1.68
C GLY A 2 -17.08 -9.54 -2.48
N ILE A 3 -16.19 -8.84 -1.77
CA ILE A 3 -15.02 -8.16 -2.28
C ILE A 3 -13.80 -8.83 -1.65
N THR A 4 -12.89 -9.30 -2.50
CA THR A 4 -11.62 -9.91 -2.08
C THR A 4 -10.46 -9.04 -2.56
N TYR A 5 -9.40 -8.99 -1.77
CA TYR A 5 -8.17 -8.33 -2.19
C TYR A 5 -7.33 -9.23 -3.10
N CYS A 6 -6.92 -8.70 -4.27
CA CYS A 6 -6.17 -9.44 -5.29
C CYS A 6 -4.78 -8.84 -5.58
N GLY A 7 -4.24 -8.00 -4.70
CA GLY A 7 -2.95 -7.34 -4.92
C GLY A 7 -1.73 -8.13 -4.46
N VAL A 8 -0.59 -7.46 -4.29
CA VAL A 8 0.73 -8.07 -4.02
C VAL A 8 0.80 -8.88 -2.73
N TYR A 9 -0.12 -8.67 -1.80
CA TYR A 9 -0.23 -9.42 -0.54
C TYR A 9 -1.43 -10.36 -0.49
N ALA A 10 -2.07 -10.66 -1.64
CA ALA A 10 -3.31 -11.44 -1.68
C ALA A 10 -3.19 -12.80 -0.96
N ASP A 11 -2.09 -13.53 -1.17
CA ASP A 11 -1.89 -14.83 -0.51
C ASP A 11 -1.82 -14.67 1.02
N ALA A 12 -1.11 -13.65 1.52
CA ALA A 12 -0.97 -13.41 2.95
C ALA A 12 -2.29 -12.96 3.59
N ILE A 13 -3.06 -12.12 2.89
CA ILE A 13 -4.31 -11.54 3.40
C ILE A 13 -5.46 -12.55 3.32
N ASN A 14 -5.56 -13.30 2.21
CA ASN A 14 -6.69 -14.22 2.01
C ASN A 14 -6.50 -15.56 2.71
N THR A 15 -5.37 -15.79 3.40
CA THR A 15 -5.17 -17.01 4.21
C THR A 15 -6.23 -17.13 5.32
N ASP A 16 -6.72 -16.01 5.84
CA ASP A 16 -7.74 -15.94 6.89
C ASP A 16 -9.15 -15.58 6.33
N ASP A 17 -9.39 -15.83 5.03
CA ASP A 17 -10.66 -15.57 4.33
C ASP A 17 -11.18 -14.14 4.55
N HIS A 18 -10.35 -13.14 4.18
CA HIS A 18 -10.74 -11.73 4.22
C HIS A 18 -11.60 -11.31 3.01
N GLU A 19 -12.73 -11.99 2.80
CA GLU A 19 -13.79 -11.54 1.88
C GLU A 19 -14.73 -10.58 2.62
N GLY A 20 -14.83 -9.34 2.14
CA GLY A 20 -15.73 -8.31 2.67
C GLY A 20 -17.08 -8.28 1.97
N TYR A 21 -18.14 -7.91 2.66
CA TYR A 21 -19.44 -7.73 2.04
C TYR A 21 -20.36 -6.79 2.83
N ALA A 22 -21.22 -6.07 2.12
CA ALA A 22 -22.36 -5.37 2.68
C ALA A 22 -23.47 -6.37 3.12
N ALA A 23 -23.50 -6.73 4.40
CA ALA A 23 -24.56 -7.57 4.94
C ALA A 23 -25.90 -6.82 4.97
N ARG A 24 -26.96 -7.45 4.45
CA ARG A 24 -28.32 -6.95 4.56
C ARG A 24 -28.84 -7.12 5.98
N ILE A 25 -29.41 -6.06 6.53
CA ILE A 25 -30.10 -6.05 7.82
C ILE A 25 -31.58 -6.31 7.55
N LEU A 26 -32.11 -7.42 8.04
CA LEU A 26 -33.52 -7.79 7.92
C LEU A 26 -34.38 -7.02 8.96
N PRO A 27 -35.72 -6.96 8.79
CA PRO A 27 -36.60 -6.25 9.72
C PRO A 27 -36.55 -6.76 11.17
N ASP A 28 -36.16 -8.01 11.38
CA ASP A 28 -35.97 -8.62 12.71
C ASP A 28 -34.57 -8.34 13.31
N GLY A 29 -33.72 -7.60 12.59
CA GLY A 29 -32.35 -7.28 12.98
C GLY A 29 -31.31 -8.35 12.58
N THR A 30 -31.72 -9.45 11.96
CA THR A 30 -30.80 -10.46 11.44
C THR A 30 -29.94 -9.87 10.32
N GLU A 31 -28.64 -10.17 10.30
CA GLU A 31 -27.71 -9.71 9.27
C GLU A 31 -27.31 -10.89 8.37
N THR A 32 -27.33 -10.70 7.05
CA THR A 32 -26.99 -11.77 6.09
C THR A 32 -26.33 -11.23 4.82
N GLY A 33 -25.26 -11.90 4.37
CA GLY A 33 -24.67 -11.67 3.05
C GLY A 33 -25.41 -12.40 1.92
N THR A 34 -26.32 -13.32 2.24
CA THR A 34 -26.99 -14.18 1.25
C THR A 34 -28.23 -13.51 0.66
N TRP A 35 -28.28 -13.43 -0.67
CA TRP A 35 -29.49 -13.05 -1.38
C TRP A 35 -30.39 -14.27 -1.63
N THR A 36 -31.65 -14.16 -1.21
CA THR A 36 -32.73 -15.11 -1.48
C THR A 36 -34.04 -14.34 -1.67
N TYR A 37 -35.08 -14.99 -2.18
CA TYR A 37 -36.41 -14.37 -2.24
C TYR A 37 -36.94 -13.95 -0.85
N ALA A 38 -36.53 -14.67 0.21
CA ALA A 38 -36.90 -14.36 1.59
C ALA A 38 -36.13 -13.17 2.18
N THR A 39 -34.93 -12.87 1.67
CA THR A 39 -34.06 -11.77 2.13
C THR A 39 -34.09 -10.56 1.19
N ARG A 40 -35.05 -10.53 0.25
CA ARG A 40 -35.21 -9.41 -0.69
C ARG A 40 -35.68 -8.13 -0.01
N GLU A 41 -36.44 -8.25 1.07
CA GLU A 41 -36.90 -7.12 1.89
C GLU A 41 -35.89 -6.97 3.03
N PHE A 42 -35.26 -5.80 3.11
CA PHE A 42 -34.26 -5.49 4.12
C PHE A 42 -34.31 -4.00 4.41
N ILE A 43 -33.84 -3.60 5.59
CA ILE A 43 -33.95 -2.24 6.11
C ILE A 43 -32.65 -1.45 6.03
N GLY A 44 -31.53 -2.12 5.77
CA GLY A 44 -30.23 -1.46 5.62
C GLY A 44 -29.08 -2.41 5.33
N TYR A 45 -27.89 -1.84 5.30
CA TYR A 45 -26.62 -2.54 5.14
C TYR A 45 -25.69 -2.28 6.33
N ARG A 46 -24.79 -3.24 6.60
CA ARG A 46 -23.64 -3.08 7.48
C ARG A 46 -22.45 -3.81 6.88
N ALA A 47 -21.25 -3.24 7.02
CA ALA A 47 -20.02 -3.89 6.60
C ALA A 47 -19.74 -5.16 7.41
N HIS A 48 -19.36 -6.24 6.73
CA HIS A 48 -18.92 -7.51 7.31
C HIS A 48 -17.70 -8.06 6.59
N CYS A 49 -17.03 -9.00 7.24
CA CYS A 49 -15.99 -9.83 6.63
C CYS A 49 -16.12 -11.26 7.14
N ASP A 50 -15.81 -12.25 6.30
CA ASP A 50 -15.92 -13.68 6.66
C ASP A 50 -15.03 -14.08 7.84
N CYS A 51 -13.94 -13.34 8.10
CA CYS A 51 -13.14 -13.50 9.31
C CYS A 51 -13.85 -13.09 10.62
N GLY A 52 -15.11 -12.63 10.54
CA GLY A 52 -15.94 -12.20 11.67
C GLY A 52 -15.83 -10.71 12.01
N TRP A 53 -15.07 -9.92 11.26
CA TRP A 53 -15.04 -8.47 11.46
C TRP A 53 -16.37 -7.83 11.04
N ARG A 54 -16.79 -6.80 11.79
CA ARG A 54 -18.08 -6.14 11.61
C ARG A 54 -17.95 -4.64 11.75
N GLY A 55 -18.53 -3.93 10.78
CA GLY A 55 -18.63 -2.47 10.75
C GLY A 55 -19.50 -1.90 11.88
N GLN A 56 -19.24 -0.64 12.21
CA GLN A 56 -19.92 0.05 13.29
C GLN A 56 -21.22 0.71 12.82
N HIS A 57 -21.34 1.01 11.53
CA HIS A 57 -22.40 1.85 10.99
C HIS A 57 -23.53 1.02 10.35
N HIS A 58 -24.75 1.57 10.43
CA HIS A 58 -25.88 1.12 9.63
C HIS A 58 -26.07 2.08 8.48
N TYR A 59 -26.20 1.54 7.29
CA TYR A 59 -26.45 2.31 6.08
C TYR A 59 -27.84 2.01 5.52
N PRO A 60 -28.49 2.96 4.83
CA PRO A 60 -29.80 2.75 4.24
C PRO A 60 -29.84 1.59 3.23
N ALA A 61 -31.02 1.01 3.01
CA ALA A 61 -31.25 -0.02 1.99
C ALA A 61 -31.26 0.55 0.56
N THR A 62 -30.15 1.15 0.15
CA THR A 62 -29.94 1.75 -1.17
C THR A 62 -28.60 1.31 -1.73
N GLU A 63 -28.39 1.44 -3.04
CA GLU A 63 -27.09 1.18 -3.67
C GLU A 63 -25.96 2.02 -3.03
N GLN A 64 -26.26 3.28 -2.66
CA GLN A 64 -25.31 4.11 -1.94
C GLN A 64 -24.99 3.56 -0.55
N GLY A 65 -25.97 2.99 0.16
CA GLY A 65 -25.73 2.38 1.46
C GLY A 65 -24.89 1.10 1.38
N GLU A 66 -25.05 0.32 0.30
CA GLU A 66 -24.18 -0.82 -0.01
C GLU A 66 -22.73 -0.35 -0.21
N GLN A 67 -22.52 0.65 -1.06
CA GLN A 67 -21.19 1.22 -1.30
C GLN A 67 -20.54 1.77 -0.02
N LEU A 68 -21.31 2.44 0.84
CA LEU A 68 -20.78 2.96 2.11
C LEU A 68 -20.37 1.83 3.07
N ALA A 69 -21.07 0.70 3.07
CA ALA A 69 -20.68 -0.47 3.84
C ALA A 69 -19.39 -1.10 3.29
N ASP A 70 -19.26 -1.19 1.97
CA ASP A 70 -18.05 -1.69 1.32
C ASP A 70 -16.85 -0.76 1.59
N ASP A 71 -17.04 0.56 1.53
CA ASP A 71 -16.02 1.56 1.84
C ASP A 71 -15.59 1.49 3.32
N GLU A 72 -16.53 1.23 4.24
CA GLU A 72 -16.21 1.03 5.66
C GLU A 72 -15.32 -0.20 5.86
N TRP A 73 -15.63 -1.32 5.19
CA TRP A 73 -14.80 -2.52 5.21
C TRP A 73 -13.39 -2.25 4.64
N ASP A 74 -13.29 -1.60 3.49
CA ASP A 74 -11.99 -1.26 2.89
C ASP A 74 -11.13 -0.43 3.87
N HIS A 75 -11.70 0.67 4.37
CA HIS A 75 -10.96 1.63 5.16
C HIS A 75 -10.63 1.16 6.56
N HIS A 76 -11.53 0.44 7.22
CA HIS A 76 -11.40 0.10 8.64
C HIS A 76 -10.98 -1.33 8.90
N HIS A 77 -10.99 -2.20 7.89
CA HIS A 77 -10.57 -3.59 8.03
C HIS A 77 -9.45 -3.95 7.06
N LEU A 78 -9.70 -3.86 5.75
CA LEU A 78 -8.75 -4.32 4.74
C LEU A 78 -7.44 -3.51 4.75
N ARG A 79 -7.53 -2.16 4.68
CA ARG A 79 -6.34 -1.30 4.63
C ARG A 79 -5.39 -1.47 5.82
N PRO A 80 -5.88 -1.54 7.08
CA PRO A 80 -5.02 -1.85 8.23
C PRO A 80 -4.27 -3.19 8.13
N LEU A 81 -4.89 -4.22 7.56
CA LEU A 81 -4.24 -5.52 7.31
C LEU A 81 -3.15 -5.37 6.24
N LEU A 82 -3.45 -4.70 5.14
CA LEU A 82 -2.48 -4.41 4.08
C LEU A 82 -1.28 -3.62 4.59
N GLU A 83 -1.51 -2.61 5.42
CA GLU A 83 -0.43 -1.83 6.02
C GLU A 83 0.41 -2.67 6.99
N THR A 84 -0.21 -3.61 7.70
CA THR A 84 0.51 -4.53 8.60
C THR A 84 1.42 -5.47 7.82
N GLU A 85 0.91 -6.08 6.75
CA GLU A 85 1.76 -6.91 5.89
C GLU A 85 2.83 -6.08 5.18
N ALA A 86 2.48 -4.91 4.64
CA ALA A 86 3.45 -4.02 4.00
C ALA A 86 4.60 -3.65 4.94
N ARG A 87 4.33 -3.40 6.24
CA ARG A 87 5.37 -3.13 7.24
C ARG A 87 6.33 -4.30 7.43
N ARG A 88 5.86 -5.55 7.34
CA ARG A 88 6.73 -6.74 7.42
C ARG A 88 7.68 -6.87 6.23
N HIS A 89 7.26 -6.35 5.08
CA HIS A 89 8.05 -6.35 3.85
C HIS A 89 8.82 -5.04 3.61
N THR A 90 8.67 -4.05 4.49
CA THR A 90 9.38 -2.78 4.39
C THR A 90 10.73 -2.89 5.07
N VAL A 91 11.80 -2.75 4.29
CA VAL A 91 13.18 -2.65 4.81
C VAL A 91 13.59 -1.18 4.81
N PRO A 92 14.05 -0.61 5.94
CA PRO A 92 14.57 0.76 5.94
C PRO A 92 15.77 0.89 5.01
N ALA A 93 15.87 2.01 4.29
CA ALA A 93 16.98 2.26 3.37
C ALA A 93 18.35 2.18 4.07
N THR A 94 18.43 2.57 5.35
CA THR A 94 19.64 2.47 6.16
C THR A 94 20.11 1.03 6.35
N VAL A 95 19.20 0.07 6.47
CA VAL A 95 19.52 -1.36 6.58
C VAL A 95 20.07 -1.87 5.24
N LEU A 96 19.46 -1.47 4.13
CA LEU A 96 19.96 -1.85 2.80
C LEU A 96 21.35 -1.25 2.50
N LEU A 97 21.58 0.01 2.88
CA LEU A 97 22.89 0.65 2.74
C LEU A 97 23.97 0.00 3.61
N ALA A 98 23.62 -0.38 4.85
CA ALA A 98 24.53 -1.11 5.73
C ALA A 98 24.90 -2.47 5.13
N PHE A 99 23.90 -3.22 4.65
CA PHE A 99 24.11 -4.50 3.99
C PHE A 99 24.98 -4.38 2.72
N SER A 100 24.74 -3.36 1.88
CA SER A 100 25.55 -3.06 0.70
C SER A 100 27.03 -2.80 1.08
N ARG A 101 27.27 -2.08 2.17
CA ARG A 101 28.62 -1.84 2.70
C ARG A 101 29.28 -3.14 3.18
N GLU A 102 28.59 -3.92 4.01
CA GLU A 102 29.08 -5.20 4.51
C GLU A 102 29.42 -6.16 3.37
N LEU A 103 28.56 -6.22 2.34
CA LEU A 103 28.82 -7.01 1.14
C LEU A 103 30.11 -6.58 0.44
N ARG A 104 30.34 -5.27 0.26
CA ARG A 104 31.57 -4.75 -0.35
C ARG A 104 32.81 -5.08 0.47
N GLU A 105 32.72 -4.98 1.79
CA GLU A 105 33.81 -5.30 2.71
C GLU A 105 34.12 -6.82 2.73
N SER A 106 33.12 -7.66 2.45
CA SER A 106 33.29 -9.12 2.36
C SER A 106 33.97 -9.60 1.07
N LEU A 107 34.20 -8.72 0.09
CA LEU A 107 34.74 -9.11 -1.21
C LEU A 107 36.20 -9.58 -1.09
N THR A 108 36.44 -10.82 -1.46
CA THR A 108 37.77 -11.40 -1.57
C THR A 108 38.39 -11.12 -2.94
N TYR A 109 39.67 -10.72 -2.91
CA TYR A 109 40.48 -10.43 -4.09
C TYR A 109 41.50 -11.55 -4.30
N THR A 110 41.81 -11.83 -5.56
CA THR A 110 42.97 -12.63 -5.98
C THR A 110 43.98 -11.72 -6.66
N THR A 111 45.16 -12.24 -6.96
CA THR A 111 46.18 -11.56 -7.76
C THR A 111 46.19 -12.17 -9.16
N ASP A 112 46.24 -11.34 -10.21
CA ASP A 112 46.37 -11.81 -11.59
C ASP A 112 47.83 -12.13 -11.97
N ALA A 113 48.06 -12.49 -13.23
CA ALA A 113 49.38 -12.84 -13.74
C ALA A 113 50.36 -11.65 -13.76
N GLN A 114 49.85 -10.42 -13.66
CA GLN A 114 50.61 -9.17 -13.66
C GLN A 114 50.92 -8.67 -12.24
N GLY A 115 50.36 -9.32 -11.21
CA GLY A 115 50.52 -8.91 -9.82
C GLY A 115 49.42 -7.97 -9.34
N ASP A 116 48.41 -7.69 -10.16
CA ASP A 116 47.32 -6.77 -9.84
C ASP A 116 46.21 -7.47 -9.05
N ARG A 117 45.58 -6.73 -8.13
CA ARG A 117 44.45 -7.25 -7.34
C ARG A 117 43.19 -7.26 -8.20
N VAL A 118 42.71 -8.45 -8.54
CA VAL A 118 41.47 -8.65 -9.30
C VAL A 118 40.43 -9.40 -8.45
N LEU A 119 39.15 -9.08 -8.65
CA LEU A 119 38.07 -9.84 -8.04
C LEU A 119 37.94 -11.20 -8.73
N THR A 120 37.56 -12.24 -8.00
CA THR A 120 37.10 -13.48 -8.64
C THR A 120 35.78 -13.21 -9.36
N GLU A 121 35.43 -13.97 -10.40
CA GLU A 121 34.16 -13.80 -11.13
C GLU A 121 32.94 -13.82 -10.18
N ARG A 122 32.97 -14.69 -9.16
CA ARG A 122 31.93 -14.75 -8.12
C ARG A 122 31.85 -13.46 -7.31
N THR A 123 33.00 -12.87 -6.93
CA THR A 123 33.02 -11.61 -6.18
C THR A 123 32.68 -10.40 -7.06
N ALA A 124 33.02 -10.43 -8.34
CA ALA A 124 32.61 -9.41 -9.31
C ALA A 124 31.09 -9.38 -9.49
N GLY A 125 30.44 -10.55 -9.57
CA GLY A 125 28.97 -10.64 -9.65
C GLY A 125 28.25 -10.10 -8.40
N VAL A 126 28.80 -10.32 -7.20
CA VAL A 126 28.27 -9.74 -5.96
C VAL A 126 28.40 -8.23 -5.94
N LEU A 127 29.52 -7.68 -6.43
CA LEU A 127 29.73 -6.23 -6.52
C LEU A 127 28.77 -5.57 -7.54
N ASP A 128 28.48 -6.22 -8.66
CA ASP A 128 27.50 -5.73 -9.64
C ASP A 128 26.08 -5.70 -9.03
N ALA A 129 25.68 -6.77 -8.33
CA ALA A 129 24.40 -6.81 -7.63
C ALA A 129 24.27 -5.72 -6.55
N ALA A 130 25.32 -5.48 -5.76
CA ALA A 130 25.34 -4.40 -4.77
C ALA A 130 25.24 -3.02 -5.42
N SER A 131 25.94 -2.80 -6.54
CA SER A 131 25.89 -1.54 -7.29
C SER A 131 24.52 -1.28 -7.90
N ARG A 132 23.85 -2.33 -8.41
CA ARG A 132 22.47 -2.25 -8.90
C ARG A 132 21.49 -1.90 -7.78
N LEU A 133 21.66 -2.47 -6.59
CA LEU A 133 20.82 -2.15 -5.43
C LEU A 133 20.96 -0.69 -5.04
N ASP A 134 22.19 -0.16 -4.99
CA ASP A 134 22.43 1.25 -4.67
C ASP A 134 21.79 2.19 -5.70
N ASN A 135 21.89 1.88 -7.00
CA ASN A 135 21.25 2.68 -8.04
C ASN A 135 19.72 2.70 -7.90
N LEU A 136 19.11 1.56 -7.58
CA LEU A 136 17.66 1.47 -7.33
C LEU A 136 17.24 2.31 -6.11
N LEU A 137 18.06 2.32 -5.05
CA LEU A 137 17.81 3.14 -3.87
C LEU A 137 17.91 4.64 -4.18
N ASP A 138 18.89 5.04 -4.98
CA ASP A 138 19.05 6.43 -5.43
C ASP A 138 17.87 6.89 -6.29
N ASP A 139 17.41 6.05 -7.22
CA ASP A 139 16.26 6.38 -8.08
C ASP A 139 14.97 6.50 -7.28
N LEU A 140 14.72 5.58 -6.33
CA LEU A 140 13.59 5.67 -5.40
C LEU A 140 13.63 6.96 -4.56
N SER A 141 14.81 7.32 -4.06
CA SER A 141 15.01 8.55 -3.27
C SER A 141 14.68 9.81 -4.09
N ARG A 142 15.11 9.86 -5.36
CA ARG A 142 14.80 10.97 -6.28
C ARG A 142 13.30 11.06 -6.58
N GLU A 143 12.62 9.93 -6.79
CA GLU A 143 11.19 9.88 -7.07
C GLU A 143 10.35 10.39 -5.89
N VAL A 144 10.70 9.98 -4.66
CA VAL A 144 10.05 10.46 -3.42
C VAL A 144 10.25 11.97 -3.23
N THR A 145 11.46 12.47 -3.49
CA THR A 145 11.81 13.89 -3.36
C THR A 145 11.08 14.74 -4.40
N SER A 146 10.93 14.23 -5.64
CA SER A 146 10.20 14.90 -6.71
C SER A 146 8.70 15.03 -6.41
N LYS A 147 8.07 14.00 -5.82
CA LYS A 147 6.64 14.01 -5.45
C LYS A 147 6.32 14.93 -4.26
N HIS A 148 7.30 15.23 -3.40
CA HIS A 148 7.12 16.09 -2.22
C HIS A 148 7.47 17.57 -2.45
N GLN A 149 7.83 17.98 -3.66
CA GLN A 149 8.09 19.39 -3.94
C GLN A 149 6.75 20.16 -4.03
N PRO A 150 6.45 21.10 -3.13
CA PRO A 150 5.21 21.89 -3.22
C PRO A 150 5.22 22.69 -4.52
N PRO A 151 4.06 22.94 -5.14
CA PRO A 151 3.99 23.70 -6.39
C PRO A 151 4.66 25.04 -6.18
N ASN A 152 5.72 25.25 -6.96
CA ASN A 152 6.56 26.44 -6.93
C ASN A 152 5.68 27.67 -7.12
N ARG A 153 5.33 28.37 -6.02
CA ARG A 153 4.58 29.63 -6.06
C ARG A 153 5.45 30.64 -6.80
N ARG A 154 5.32 30.68 -8.12
CA ARG A 154 5.83 31.76 -8.96
C ARG A 154 5.30 33.05 -8.37
N ARG A 155 6.23 33.87 -7.87
CA ARG A 155 6.00 35.22 -7.35
C ARG A 155 5.11 35.97 -8.34
N ARG A 156 3.85 36.24 -7.97
CA ARG A 156 3.05 37.27 -8.62
C ARG A 156 3.76 38.60 -8.35
N ALA A 157 4.15 39.29 -9.41
CA ALA A 157 4.59 40.67 -9.35
C ALA A 157 3.50 41.53 -8.67
N PRO A 158 3.86 42.60 -7.94
CA PRO A 158 2.88 43.48 -7.32
C PRO A 158 2.11 44.23 -8.41
N GLY A 159 0.84 43.87 -8.57
CA GLY A 159 -0.11 44.58 -9.42
C GLY A 159 -0.39 45.95 -8.84
N ARG A 160 -0.17 46.98 -9.67
CA ARG A 160 -0.52 48.38 -9.44
C ARG A 160 -1.95 48.53 -8.93
N SER A 161 -2.08 49.31 -7.86
CA SER A 161 -3.29 49.94 -7.39
C SER A 161 -3.85 50.92 -8.44
N MET A 162 -5.17 50.88 -8.64
CA MET A 162 -5.96 51.99 -9.17
C MET A 162 -7.33 52.02 -8.46
N PRO A 163 -7.94 53.21 -8.36
CA PRO A 163 -8.86 53.56 -7.27
C PRO A 163 -10.33 53.38 -7.63
N CYS A 164 -11.15 53.33 -6.58
CA CYS A 164 -12.60 53.36 -6.61
C CYS A 164 -13.12 54.66 -7.23
N GLU A 165 -14.10 54.55 -8.13
CA GLU A 165 -15.06 55.61 -8.40
C GLU A 165 -16.48 55.00 -8.43
N TYR A 166 -17.32 55.57 -7.56
CA TYR A 166 -18.78 55.59 -7.37
C TYR A 166 -19.68 54.47 -7.93
#